data_AF-A0A2S5RHB8-F1
#
_entry.id   AF-A0A2S5RHB8-F1
#
_cell.length_a   1.000
_cell.length_b   1.000
_cell.length_c   1.000
_cell.angle_alpha   90.00
_cell.angle_beta   90.00
_cell.angle_gamma   90.00
#
_symmetry.space_group_name_H-M   'P 1'
#
loop_
_entity.id
_entity.type
_entity.pdbx_description
1 polymer ?
#
loop_
_entity_poly.entity_id
_entity_poly.type
_entity_poly.pdbx_seq_one_letter_code
_entity_poly.pdbx_strand_id
1 'polypeptide(L)'
;MFKQGMTIDDYIKYLQGMNKEIGDSSLLFGIISAYPVFMVLAVFTVIAICMYQLKVKGIPTRDFEIGLIIVVPAAVLGASIFGKIFLPNYQQWSNVFKIVFFWEPGTSFFGCLFFGVVSGLIWFSYRSKETRISTWVYFDIIVVNILIGQAIGRWGNLYNHEIMGWDVDYDQIKWLPSFIRNRLFYFPNFGEFKTINGEYLPLDWVSKYKENTAFLTDYVNASNTLLSEVVQEKIQFKAPIFLIEGILNITLWLILTFGVKNIHKVINYKNNPWVTQPKAFPIHWNKNYKSLPQKEIVEWPTLSTIKYKKTKEGELTLSLKNVWRKAFFWKTPDYEQNVQLFNKNEEWKKQYNIDKKKLSKKMFKDKYNIQIRIFNINPYSKEITKANNPENFKVIMSGVLTGCYIFGYGLIRIVLETSRRPTEYIISNHPIADFIVLSLILTIGIFIICINQFISPKKWREVGWLYEKSY
;
A
#
# COMPACT_ATOMS: atom_id res chain seq x y z
N MET A 1 -37.57 -3.07 -10.35
CA MET A 1 -36.18 -3.20 -10.87
C MET A 1 -35.81 -1.84 -11.46
N PHE A 2 -34.67 -1.26 -11.09
CA PHE A 2 -34.22 0.07 -11.55
C PHE A 2 -34.13 0.12 -13.07
N LYS A 3 -34.53 1.23 -13.69
CA LYS A 3 -34.52 1.47 -15.14
C LYS A 3 -34.16 2.93 -15.43
N GLN A 4 -33.84 3.23 -16.68
CA GLN A 4 -33.59 4.59 -17.14
C GLN A 4 -34.81 5.49 -16.86
N GLY A 5 -34.56 6.71 -16.38
CA GLY A 5 -35.61 7.69 -16.09
C GLY A 5 -36.31 7.53 -14.74
N MET A 6 -35.86 6.62 -13.88
CA MET A 6 -36.35 6.48 -12.51
C MET A 6 -36.07 7.74 -11.69
N THR A 7 -37.04 8.16 -10.87
CA THR A 7 -36.93 9.36 -10.02
C THR A 7 -36.44 9.02 -8.61
N ILE A 8 -36.10 10.03 -7.83
CA ILE A 8 -35.79 9.86 -6.40
C ILE A 8 -37.01 9.32 -5.64
N ASP A 9 -38.23 9.74 -5.99
CA ASP A 9 -39.50 9.20 -5.49
C ASP A 9 -39.59 7.69 -5.67
N ASP A 10 -39.29 7.20 -6.88
CA ASP A 10 -39.29 5.77 -7.17
C ASP A 10 -38.27 5.00 -6.30
N TYR A 11 -37.10 5.59 -6.03
CA TYR A 11 -36.11 5.01 -5.13
C TYR A 11 -36.59 4.98 -3.68
N ILE A 12 -37.22 6.06 -3.20
CA ILE A 12 -37.79 6.13 -1.85
C ILE A 12 -38.89 5.07 -1.70
N LYS A 13 -39.81 4.95 -2.65
CA LYS A 13 -40.84 3.91 -2.69
C LYS A 13 -40.24 2.50 -2.71
N TYR A 14 -39.16 2.30 -3.46
CA TYR A 14 -38.44 1.03 -3.48
C TYR A 14 -37.85 0.67 -2.10
N LEU A 15 -37.24 1.63 -1.39
CA LEU A 15 -36.74 1.42 -0.04
C LEU A 15 -37.87 1.14 0.95
N GLN A 16 -38.97 1.88 0.87
CA GLN A 16 -40.17 1.66 1.68
C GLN A 16 -40.77 0.27 1.49
N GLY A 17 -40.77 -0.25 0.25
CA GLY A 17 -41.20 -1.62 -0.06
C GLY A 17 -40.34 -2.70 0.60
N MET A 18 -39.13 -2.36 1.06
CA MET A 18 -38.24 -3.23 1.83
C MET A 18 -38.22 -2.90 3.33
N ASN A 19 -39.10 -2.00 3.80
CA ASN A 19 -39.08 -1.42 5.14
C ASN A 19 -37.70 -0.84 5.52
N LYS A 20 -37.11 -0.05 4.61
CA LYS A 20 -35.82 0.63 4.80
C LYS A 20 -35.95 2.13 4.63
N GLU A 21 -35.11 2.88 5.35
CA GLU A 21 -34.92 4.32 5.18
C GLU A 21 -33.76 4.64 4.23
N ILE A 22 -33.63 5.92 3.85
CA ILE A 22 -32.50 6.38 3.01
C ILE A 22 -31.17 6.15 3.74
N GLY A 23 -31.11 6.36 5.06
CA GLY A 23 -29.93 6.10 5.88
C GLY A 23 -29.47 4.63 5.87
N ASP A 24 -30.42 3.70 5.71
CA ASP A 24 -30.15 2.26 5.66
C ASP A 24 -29.39 1.84 4.39
N SER A 25 -29.33 2.71 3.39
CA SER A 25 -28.48 2.48 2.21
C SER A 25 -27.01 2.30 2.60
N SER A 26 -26.55 3.01 3.64
CA SER A 26 -25.18 2.91 4.16
C SER A 26 -24.92 1.66 5.01
N LEU A 27 -25.97 0.92 5.38
CA LEU A 27 -25.86 -0.23 6.28
C LEU A 27 -25.52 -1.51 5.53
N LEU A 28 -24.59 -2.28 6.10
CA LEU A 28 -24.34 -3.66 5.76
C LEU A 28 -25.31 -4.55 6.54
N PHE A 29 -26.00 -5.44 5.82
CA PHE A 29 -27.05 -6.32 6.36
C PHE A 29 -28.19 -5.59 7.13
N GLY A 30 -28.30 -4.26 7.01
CA GLY A 30 -29.29 -3.45 7.72
C GLY A 30 -29.01 -3.23 9.20
N ILE A 31 -27.78 -3.49 9.67
CA ILE A 31 -27.45 -3.44 11.11
C ILE A 31 -26.29 -2.48 11.41
N ILE A 32 -25.24 -2.49 10.59
CA ILE A 32 -23.99 -1.78 10.89
C ILE A 32 -23.54 -0.97 9.69
N SER A 33 -22.97 0.21 9.90
CA SER A 33 -22.44 1.01 8.78
C SER A 33 -21.38 0.21 8.02
N ALA A 34 -21.56 0.10 6.70
CA ALA A 34 -20.70 -0.75 5.87
C ALA A 34 -19.28 -0.19 5.78
N TYR A 35 -19.13 1.14 5.73
CA TYR A 35 -17.82 1.76 5.54
C TYR A 35 -16.82 1.42 6.65
N PRO A 36 -17.11 1.61 7.96
CA PRO A 36 -16.23 1.16 9.04
C PRO A 36 -15.92 -0.34 8.98
N VAL A 37 -16.90 -1.18 8.63
CA VAL A 37 -16.69 -2.63 8.51
C VAL A 37 -15.68 -2.95 7.41
N PHE A 38 -15.83 -2.38 6.21
CA PHE A 38 -14.88 -2.58 5.13
C PHE A 38 -13.49 -2.03 5.47
N MET A 39 -13.41 -0.89 6.18
CA MET A 39 -12.12 -0.33 6.62
C MET A 39 -11.42 -1.24 7.64
N VAL A 40 -12.15 -1.79 8.61
CA VAL A 40 -11.61 -2.74 9.59
C VAL A 40 -11.17 -4.03 8.89
N LEU A 41 -12.00 -4.59 8.01
CA LEU A 41 -11.66 -5.77 7.21
C LEU A 41 -10.42 -5.54 6.34
N ALA A 42 -10.29 -4.35 5.74
CA ALA A 42 -9.12 -3.96 4.96
C ALA A 42 -7.86 -4.01 5.82
N VAL A 43 -7.86 -3.37 6.99
CA VAL A 43 -6.70 -3.34 7.90
C VAL A 43 -6.33 -4.76 8.37
N PHE A 44 -7.30 -5.55 8.84
CA PHE A 44 -7.05 -6.93 9.28
C PHE A 44 -6.50 -7.81 8.16
N THR A 45 -7.04 -7.69 6.94
CA THR A 45 -6.57 -8.46 5.78
C THR A 45 -5.11 -8.11 5.45
N VAL A 46 -4.76 -6.82 5.44
CA VAL A 46 -3.38 -6.38 5.18
C VAL A 46 -2.43 -6.91 6.26
N ILE A 47 -2.81 -6.80 7.54
CA ILE A 47 -2.00 -7.31 8.66
C ILE A 47 -1.81 -8.83 8.53
N ALA A 48 -2.86 -9.60 8.25
CA ALA A 48 -2.78 -11.05 8.10
C ALA A 48 -1.84 -11.46 6.95
N ILE A 49 -1.92 -10.80 5.80
CA ILE A 49 -1.03 -11.06 4.66
C ILE A 49 0.41 -10.71 5.02
N CYS A 50 0.66 -9.55 5.66
CA CYS A 50 1.98 -9.14 6.11
C CYS A 50 2.59 -10.15 7.09
N MET A 51 1.82 -10.59 8.09
CA MET A 51 2.22 -11.59 9.07
C MET A 51 2.58 -12.93 8.42
N TYR A 52 1.77 -13.39 7.48
CA TYR A 52 2.07 -14.60 6.71
C TYR A 52 3.38 -14.45 5.91
N GLN A 53 3.57 -13.32 5.23
CA GLN A 53 4.79 -13.06 4.48
C GLN A 53 6.03 -13.00 5.39
N LEU A 54 5.95 -12.37 6.56
CA LEU A 54 7.05 -12.32 7.54
C LEU A 54 7.41 -13.72 8.05
N LYS A 55 6.41 -14.55 8.39
CA LYS A 55 6.65 -15.94 8.82
C LYS A 55 7.30 -16.79 7.72
N VAL A 56 6.83 -16.67 6.48
CA VAL A 56 7.41 -17.37 5.33
C VAL A 56 8.86 -16.94 5.05
N LYS A 57 9.20 -15.71 5.43
CA LYS A 57 10.55 -15.14 5.33
C LYS A 57 11.51 -15.60 6.44
N GLY A 58 11.00 -16.16 7.52
CA GLY A 58 11.77 -16.35 8.75
C GLY A 58 12.14 -15.02 9.42
N ILE A 59 11.36 -13.96 9.19
CA ILE A 59 11.54 -12.67 9.86
C ILE A 59 10.70 -12.68 11.16
N PRO A 60 11.29 -12.32 12.32
CA PRO A 60 10.54 -12.18 13.57
C PRO A 60 9.36 -11.22 13.42
N THR A 61 8.18 -11.59 13.92
CA THR A 61 6.96 -10.77 13.79
C THR A 61 6.80 -9.73 14.88
N ARG A 62 7.52 -9.87 16.00
CA ARG A 62 7.39 -9.01 17.18
C ARG A 62 7.60 -7.52 16.88
N ASP A 63 8.63 -7.18 16.09
CA ASP A 63 8.90 -5.78 15.73
C ASP A 63 7.83 -5.20 14.81
N PHE A 64 7.21 -6.04 13.98
CA PHE A 64 6.07 -5.64 13.16
C PHE A 64 4.82 -5.41 14.01
N GLU A 65 4.52 -6.32 14.95
CA GLU A 65 3.38 -6.23 15.87
C GLU A 65 3.46 -4.97 16.75
N ILE A 66 4.61 -4.70 17.37
CA ILE A 66 4.81 -3.47 18.15
C ILE A 66 4.76 -2.23 17.23
N GLY A 67 5.29 -2.36 16.01
CA GLY A 67 5.17 -1.32 14.99
C GLY A 67 3.71 -0.95 14.70
N LEU A 68 2.79 -1.90 14.64
CA LEU A 68 1.36 -1.61 14.46
C LEU A 68 0.78 -0.80 15.62
N ILE A 69 1.17 -1.13 16.87
CA ILE A 69 0.73 -0.42 18.08
C ILE A 69 1.19 1.04 18.09
N ILE A 70 2.29 1.35 17.40
CA ILE A 70 2.82 2.71 17.29
C ILE A 70 2.23 3.43 16.07
N VAL A 71 2.29 2.79 14.91
CA VAL A 71 1.97 3.39 13.61
C VAL A 71 0.48 3.67 13.46
N VAL A 72 -0.38 2.74 13.88
CA VAL A 72 -1.83 2.90 13.72
C VAL A 72 -2.37 4.07 14.56
N PRO A 73 -2.07 4.18 15.87
CA PRO A 73 -2.50 5.34 16.65
C PRO A 73 -1.87 6.65 16.17
N ALA A 74 -0.59 6.65 15.78
CA ALA A 74 0.04 7.84 15.22
C ALA A 74 -0.67 8.31 13.93
N ALA A 75 -1.04 7.38 13.05
CA ALA A 75 -1.78 7.67 11.83
C ALA A 75 -3.18 8.24 12.14
N VAL A 76 -3.92 7.64 13.07
CA VAL A 76 -5.25 8.13 13.49
C VAL A 76 -5.15 9.53 14.10
N LEU A 77 -4.16 9.78 14.95
CA LEU A 77 -3.90 11.09 15.53
C LEU A 77 -3.53 12.12 14.45
N GLY A 78 -2.63 11.76 13.53
CA GLY A 78 -2.27 12.62 12.40
C GLY A 78 -3.46 12.97 11.53
N ALA A 79 -4.37 12.02 11.30
CA ALA A 79 -5.60 12.24 10.56
C ALA A 79 -6.48 13.30 11.22
N SER A 80 -6.69 13.20 12.54
CA SER A 80 -7.45 14.19 13.31
C SER A 80 -6.78 15.56 13.29
N ILE A 81 -5.46 15.61 13.50
CA ILE A 81 -4.73 16.87 13.58
C ILE A 81 -4.84 17.65 12.27
N PHE A 82 -4.48 17.03 11.15
CA PHE A 82 -4.49 17.70 9.85
C PHE A 82 -5.90 17.97 9.35
N GLY A 83 -6.89 17.19 9.77
CA GLY A 83 -8.29 17.42 9.40
C GLY A 83 -8.93 18.62 10.10
N LYS A 84 -8.37 19.05 11.25
CA LYS A 84 -8.95 20.11 12.08
C LYS A 84 -8.11 21.38 12.21
N ILE A 85 -6.79 21.29 12.06
CA ILE A 85 -5.88 22.43 12.33
C ILE A 85 -6.16 23.67 11.47
N PHE A 86 -6.72 23.48 10.27
CA PHE A 86 -7.06 24.58 9.35
C PHE A 86 -8.52 25.03 9.45
N LEU A 87 -9.32 24.45 10.35
CA LEU A 87 -10.73 24.82 10.53
C LEU A 87 -10.87 25.98 11.53
N PRO A 88 -11.63 27.05 11.22
CA PRO A 88 -11.76 28.23 12.08
C PRO A 88 -12.20 27.92 13.53
N ASN A 89 -13.13 26.97 13.69
CA ASN A 89 -13.68 26.59 15.01
C ASN A 89 -12.63 25.97 15.95
N TYR A 90 -11.55 25.41 15.41
CA TYR A 90 -10.49 24.75 16.16
C TYR A 90 -9.25 25.62 16.38
N GLN A 91 -9.20 26.81 15.76
CA GLN A 91 -8.12 27.79 15.96
C GLN A 91 -8.31 28.65 17.22
N GLN A 92 -9.49 28.57 17.85
CA GLN A 92 -9.79 29.24 19.12
C GLN A 92 -9.18 28.46 20.28
N TRP A 93 -8.50 29.16 21.20
CA TRP A 93 -7.82 28.55 22.38
C TRP A 93 -8.68 27.59 23.20
N SER A 94 -9.98 27.86 23.31
CA SER A 94 -10.94 26.99 24.01
C SER A 94 -11.14 25.61 23.35
N ASN A 95 -10.85 25.50 22.05
CA ASN A 95 -11.13 24.32 21.23
C ASN A 95 -9.86 23.69 20.62
N VAL A 96 -8.67 24.29 20.76
CA VAL A 96 -7.41 23.77 20.18
C VAL A 96 -7.14 22.31 20.59
N PHE A 97 -7.44 21.93 21.84
CA PHE A 97 -7.26 20.54 22.30
C PHE A 97 -8.14 19.53 21.56
N LYS A 98 -9.27 19.95 20.98
CA LYS A 98 -10.15 19.05 20.21
C LYS A 98 -9.54 18.62 18.87
N ILE A 99 -8.44 19.24 18.44
CA ILE A 99 -7.67 18.85 17.25
C ILE A 99 -7.18 17.39 17.37
N VAL A 100 -6.94 16.88 18.58
CA VAL A 100 -6.53 15.47 18.80
C VAL A 100 -7.70 14.50 19.01
N PHE A 101 -8.94 15.00 19.09
CA PHE A 101 -10.12 14.16 19.34
C PHE A 101 -10.54 13.41 18.07
N PHE A 102 -9.90 12.26 17.83
CA PHE A 102 -10.11 11.48 16.61
C PHE A 102 -11.54 10.90 16.45
N TRP A 103 -12.36 10.92 17.51
CA TRP A 103 -13.76 10.49 17.50
C TRP A 103 -14.73 11.59 17.05
N GLU A 104 -14.27 12.84 16.93
CA GLU A 104 -15.04 13.93 16.32
C GLU A 104 -14.78 13.98 14.80
N PRO A 105 -15.75 14.45 14.00
CA PRO A 105 -15.59 14.61 12.55
C PRO A 105 -14.45 15.59 12.20
N GLY A 106 -13.91 15.46 10.99
CA GLY A 106 -12.78 16.26 10.50
C GLY A 106 -11.47 15.48 10.49
N THR A 107 -11.39 14.44 9.67
CA THR A 107 -10.17 13.64 9.49
C THR A 107 -9.56 13.89 8.11
N SER A 108 -8.23 14.05 8.05
CA SER A 108 -7.49 14.20 6.81
C SER A 108 -6.73 12.93 6.43
N PHE A 109 -6.91 12.48 5.19
CA PHE A 109 -6.14 11.37 4.62
C PHE A 109 -4.63 11.67 4.60
N PHE A 110 -4.24 12.91 4.28
CA PHE A 110 -2.82 13.30 4.21
C PHE A 110 -2.16 13.26 5.59
N GLY A 111 -2.87 13.68 6.64
CA GLY A 111 -2.38 13.57 8.01
C GLY A 111 -2.16 12.13 8.44
N CYS A 112 -3.11 11.25 8.10
CA CYS A 112 -3.01 9.81 8.34
C CYS A 112 -1.75 9.22 7.68
N LEU A 113 -1.55 9.51 6.39
CA LEU A 113 -0.42 9.03 5.63
C LEU A 113 0.91 9.56 6.18
N PHE A 114 1.00 10.87 6.45
CA PHE A 114 2.23 11.50 6.92
C PHE A 114 2.68 10.95 8.27
N PHE A 115 1.81 10.95 9.28
CA PHE A 115 2.16 10.42 10.61
C PHE A 115 2.40 8.91 10.57
N GLY A 116 1.65 8.15 9.78
CA GLY A 116 1.85 6.72 9.61
C GLY A 116 3.22 6.40 8.99
N VAL A 117 3.61 7.09 7.92
CA VAL A 117 4.91 6.90 7.25
C VAL A 117 6.06 7.34 8.16
N VAL A 118 5.96 8.51 8.81
CA VAL A 118 7.02 9.04 9.69
C VAL A 118 7.21 8.14 10.91
N SER A 119 6.14 7.76 11.61
CA SER A 119 6.23 6.85 12.76
C SER A 119 6.79 5.47 12.37
N GLY A 120 6.36 4.93 11.22
CA GLY A 120 6.90 3.68 10.68
C GLY A 120 8.38 3.78 10.35
N LEU A 121 8.80 4.86 9.67
CA LEU A 121 10.22 5.13 9.37
C LEU A 121 11.05 5.19 10.65
N ILE A 122 10.59 5.92 11.68
CA ILE A 122 11.30 6.05 12.95
C ILE A 122 11.42 4.69 13.64
N TRP A 123 10.31 3.99 13.83
CA TRP A 123 10.27 2.72 14.53
C TRP A 123 11.13 1.66 13.83
N PHE A 124 10.88 1.40 12.56
CA PHE A 124 11.59 0.35 11.84
C PHE A 124 13.07 0.70 11.64
N SER A 125 13.45 1.97 11.50
CA SER A 125 14.86 2.36 11.43
C SER A 125 15.59 2.19 12.76
N TYR A 126 14.89 2.41 13.88
CA TYR A 126 15.43 2.11 15.21
C TYR A 126 15.62 0.60 15.39
N ARG A 127 14.56 -0.19 15.15
CA ARG A 127 14.59 -1.66 15.28
C ARG A 127 15.55 -2.33 14.31
N SER A 128 15.76 -1.72 13.14
CA SER A 128 16.68 -2.21 12.14
C SER A 128 18.12 -2.31 12.66
N LYS A 129 18.53 -1.46 13.61
CA LYS A 129 19.87 -1.50 14.20
C LYS A 129 20.07 -2.68 15.15
N GLU A 130 19.04 -3.04 15.90
CA GLU A 130 19.08 -4.15 16.86
C GLU A 130 18.88 -5.50 16.19
N THR A 131 17.85 -5.60 15.34
CA THR A 131 17.48 -6.84 14.66
C THR A 131 18.36 -7.13 13.45
N ARG A 132 19.11 -6.12 12.99
CA ARG A 132 19.84 -6.11 11.72
C ARG A 132 18.91 -6.38 10.53
N ILE A 133 17.62 -6.06 10.62
CA ILE A 133 16.64 -6.20 9.52
C ILE A 133 16.30 -4.83 8.97
N SER A 134 16.63 -4.59 7.70
CA SER A 134 16.42 -3.27 7.08
C SER A 134 14.96 -2.81 7.13
N THR A 135 14.77 -1.52 7.42
CA THR A 135 13.50 -0.80 7.28
C THR A 135 12.79 -1.11 5.96
N TRP A 136 13.55 -1.18 4.85
CA TRP A 136 13.00 -1.43 3.52
C TRP A 136 12.38 -2.82 3.38
N VAL A 137 12.84 -3.81 4.14
CA VAL A 137 12.25 -5.15 4.13
C VAL A 137 10.85 -5.12 4.72
N TYR A 138 10.63 -4.34 5.78
CA TYR A 138 9.29 -4.12 6.34
C TYR A 138 8.43 -3.35 5.35
N PHE A 139 8.97 -2.29 4.73
CA PHE A 139 8.20 -1.46 3.80
C PHE A 139 7.77 -2.21 2.55
N ASP A 140 8.64 -3.03 1.96
CA ASP A 140 8.28 -3.88 0.82
C ASP A 140 7.15 -4.86 1.12
N ILE A 141 7.03 -5.30 2.38
CA ILE A 141 5.93 -6.16 2.80
C ILE A 141 4.67 -5.33 3.03
N ILE A 142 4.77 -4.25 3.79
CA ILE A 142 3.62 -3.45 4.23
C ILE A 142 3.00 -2.73 3.04
N VAL A 143 3.80 -1.93 2.33
CA VAL A 143 3.34 -0.96 1.34
C VAL A 143 2.68 -1.65 0.15
N VAL A 144 3.22 -2.77 -0.33
CA VAL A 144 2.61 -3.53 -1.42
C VAL A 144 1.23 -4.05 -1.01
N ASN A 145 1.08 -4.56 0.21
CA ASN A 145 -0.18 -5.14 0.67
C ASN A 145 -1.26 -4.08 0.94
N ILE A 146 -0.92 -2.80 1.12
CA ILE A 146 -1.90 -1.71 1.24
C ILE A 146 -2.86 -1.65 0.04
N LEU A 147 -2.43 -2.07 -1.16
CA LEU A 147 -3.30 -2.15 -2.35
C LEU A 147 -4.54 -3.01 -2.13
N ILE A 148 -4.41 -4.12 -1.38
CA ILE A 148 -5.55 -4.97 -1.02
C ILE A 148 -6.49 -4.22 -0.08
N GLY A 149 -5.93 -3.52 0.92
CA GLY A 149 -6.72 -2.70 1.83
C GLY A 149 -7.48 -1.60 1.10
N GLN A 150 -6.84 -0.92 0.14
CA GLN A 150 -7.50 0.09 -0.70
C GLN A 150 -8.61 -0.52 -1.54
N ALA A 151 -8.39 -1.68 -2.17
CA ALA A 151 -9.43 -2.35 -2.95
C ALA A 151 -10.65 -2.75 -2.11
N ILE A 152 -10.44 -3.21 -0.87
CA ILE A 152 -11.53 -3.54 0.07
C ILE A 152 -12.24 -2.27 0.54
N GLY A 153 -11.50 -1.22 0.91
CA GLY A 153 -12.06 0.05 1.37
C GLY A 153 -12.97 0.74 0.34
N ARG A 154 -12.71 0.54 -0.96
CA ARG A 154 -13.56 1.06 -2.05
C ARG A 154 -14.99 0.53 -2.03
N TRP A 155 -15.22 -0.64 -1.46
CA TRP A 155 -16.59 -1.14 -1.24
C TRP A 155 -17.33 -0.33 -0.17
N GLY A 156 -16.63 0.18 0.84
CA GLY A 156 -17.20 1.12 1.80
C GLY A 156 -17.71 2.40 1.11
N ASN A 157 -16.94 2.96 0.17
CA ASN A 157 -17.35 4.16 -0.58
C ASN A 157 -18.63 3.93 -1.37
N LEU A 158 -18.82 2.75 -1.98
CA LEU A 158 -20.06 2.40 -2.68
C LEU A 158 -21.27 2.44 -1.74
N TYR A 159 -21.15 1.88 -0.54
CA TYR A 159 -22.26 1.88 0.43
C TYR A 159 -22.52 3.27 1.01
N ASN A 160 -21.49 4.08 1.19
CA ASN A 160 -21.64 5.47 1.64
C ASN A 160 -22.10 6.44 0.55
N HIS A 161 -22.28 5.98 -0.68
CA HIS A 161 -22.58 6.83 -1.83
C HIS A 161 -21.55 7.96 -2.03
N GLU A 162 -20.26 7.64 -1.92
CA GLU A 162 -19.14 8.60 -2.05
C GLU A 162 -18.17 8.22 -3.17
N ILE A 163 -17.47 9.21 -3.74
CA ILE A 163 -16.36 9.03 -4.70
C ILE A 163 -16.80 8.16 -5.90
N MET A 164 -17.91 8.54 -6.53
CA MET A 164 -18.40 7.94 -7.76
C MET A 164 -17.81 8.63 -8.99
N GLY A 165 -17.84 7.96 -10.14
CA GLY A 165 -17.28 8.51 -11.37
C GLY A 165 -18.21 9.52 -12.06
N TRP A 166 -17.90 9.78 -13.32
CA TRP A 166 -18.67 10.68 -14.19
C TRP A 166 -20.09 10.18 -14.44
N ASP A 167 -20.90 11.07 -15.00
CA ASP A 167 -22.32 10.87 -15.26
C ASP A 167 -22.50 9.90 -16.44
N VAL A 168 -23.30 8.85 -16.22
CA VAL A 168 -23.53 7.79 -17.21
C VAL A 168 -24.99 7.46 -17.34
N ASP A 169 -25.38 6.97 -18.51
CA ASP A 169 -26.72 6.43 -18.73
C ASP A 169 -26.88 5.03 -18.12
N TYR A 170 -28.12 4.69 -17.75
CA TYR A 170 -28.43 3.39 -17.16
C TYR A 170 -27.98 2.20 -18.02
N ASP A 171 -28.07 2.32 -19.35
CA ASP A 171 -27.67 1.25 -20.27
C ASP A 171 -26.18 0.93 -20.20
N GLN A 172 -25.33 1.92 -19.92
CA GLN A 172 -23.87 1.74 -19.80
C GLN A 172 -23.48 0.94 -18.56
N ILE A 173 -24.31 0.97 -17.51
CA ILE A 173 -24.06 0.21 -16.28
C ILE A 173 -24.85 -1.10 -16.23
N LYS A 174 -25.67 -1.43 -17.25
CA LYS A 174 -26.63 -2.55 -17.23
C LYS A 174 -25.98 -3.92 -17.03
N TRP A 175 -24.70 -4.07 -17.38
CA TRP A 175 -23.92 -5.29 -17.19
C TRP A 175 -23.58 -5.58 -15.71
N LEU A 176 -23.66 -4.58 -14.82
CA LEU A 176 -23.40 -4.75 -13.40
C LEU A 176 -24.57 -5.46 -12.68
N PRO A 177 -24.31 -6.18 -11.58
CA PRO A 177 -25.36 -6.69 -10.70
C PRO A 177 -26.27 -5.58 -10.16
N SER A 178 -27.55 -5.88 -9.93
CA SER A 178 -28.54 -4.91 -9.42
C SER A 178 -28.12 -4.29 -8.09
N PHE A 179 -27.52 -5.06 -7.18
CA PHE A 179 -27.10 -4.56 -5.87
C PHE A 179 -26.00 -3.48 -5.94
N ILE A 180 -25.22 -3.43 -7.03
CA ILE A 180 -24.21 -2.39 -7.30
C ILE A 180 -24.87 -1.21 -8.01
N ARG A 181 -25.58 -1.48 -9.12
CA ARG A 181 -26.21 -0.43 -9.95
C ARG A 181 -27.15 0.45 -9.16
N ASN A 182 -27.92 -0.13 -8.26
CA ASN A 182 -28.89 0.59 -7.42
C ASN A 182 -28.24 1.47 -6.35
N ARG A 183 -26.91 1.64 -6.37
CA ARG A 183 -26.14 2.50 -5.46
C ARG A 183 -25.25 3.50 -6.19
N LEU A 184 -25.18 3.43 -7.53
CA LEU A 184 -24.31 4.28 -8.35
C LEU A 184 -24.97 5.62 -8.67
N PHE A 185 -25.38 6.36 -7.64
CA PHE A 185 -25.88 7.72 -7.75
C PHE A 185 -25.74 8.45 -6.41
N TYR A 186 -25.66 9.78 -6.46
CA TYR A 186 -25.62 10.61 -5.26
C TYR A 186 -27.03 10.97 -4.80
N PHE A 187 -27.26 10.96 -3.50
CA PHE A 187 -28.45 11.55 -2.92
C PHE A 187 -28.35 13.09 -2.97
N PRO A 188 -29.47 13.80 -3.19
CA PRO A 188 -29.55 15.22 -2.87
C PRO A 188 -29.17 15.46 -1.41
N ASN A 189 -28.60 16.63 -1.11
CA ASN A 189 -28.31 17.00 0.27
C ASN A 189 -29.61 17.38 1.01
N PHE A 190 -30.32 16.37 1.50
CA PHE A 190 -31.58 16.55 2.22
C PHE A 190 -31.43 17.38 3.51
N GLY A 191 -30.22 17.49 4.06
CA GLY A 191 -29.95 18.29 5.26
C GLY A 191 -29.96 19.80 5.04
N GLU A 192 -30.00 20.27 3.79
CA GLU A 192 -30.08 21.71 3.47
C GLU A 192 -31.51 22.25 3.43
N PHE A 193 -32.51 21.36 3.39
CA PHE A 193 -33.91 21.76 3.26
C PHE A 193 -34.46 22.29 4.57
N LYS A 194 -35.15 23.44 4.49
CA LYS A 194 -35.77 24.11 5.63
C LYS A 194 -37.16 24.61 5.29
N THR A 195 -37.99 24.74 6.32
CA THR A 195 -39.25 25.47 6.22
C THR A 195 -39.03 26.98 6.14
N ILE A 196 -40.08 27.72 5.80
CA ILE A 196 -40.10 29.20 5.85
C ILE A 196 -39.70 29.72 7.25
N ASN A 197 -40.01 28.96 8.31
CA ASN A 197 -39.69 29.28 9.69
C ASN A 197 -38.24 28.90 10.08
N GLY A 198 -37.47 28.33 9.16
CA GLY A 198 -36.07 27.95 9.37
C GLY A 198 -35.85 26.58 10.01
N GLU A 199 -36.90 25.77 10.16
CA GLU A 199 -36.80 24.42 10.72
C GLU A 199 -36.26 23.45 9.66
N TYR A 200 -35.22 22.69 10.00
CA TYR A 200 -34.63 21.71 9.10
C TYR A 200 -35.54 20.49 8.89
N LEU A 201 -35.37 19.85 7.74
CA LEU A 201 -36.02 18.57 7.44
C LEU A 201 -35.69 17.53 8.54
N PRO A 202 -36.70 16.94 9.20
CA PRO A 202 -36.49 15.91 10.23
C PRO A 202 -35.71 14.72 9.69
N LEU A 203 -34.87 14.08 10.49
CA LEU A 203 -34.08 12.91 10.06
C LEU A 203 -34.95 11.73 9.60
N ASP A 204 -36.15 11.60 10.17
CA ASP A 204 -37.14 10.55 9.92
C ASP A 204 -38.16 10.93 8.82
N TRP A 205 -37.93 11.99 8.03
CA TRP A 205 -38.90 12.50 7.06
C TRP A 205 -39.39 11.46 6.04
N VAL A 206 -38.60 10.42 5.76
CA VAL A 206 -38.94 9.32 4.86
C VAL A 206 -40.09 8.46 5.40
N SER A 207 -40.24 8.38 6.73
CA SER A 207 -41.38 7.74 7.37
C SER A 207 -42.66 8.55 7.14
N LYS A 208 -42.58 9.89 7.33
CA LYS A 208 -43.67 10.83 7.05
C LYS A 208 -44.08 10.83 5.57
N TYR A 209 -43.12 10.64 4.67
CA TYR A 209 -43.36 10.46 3.23
C TYR A 209 -44.33 9.32 2.91
N LYS A 210 -44.29 8.24 3.69
CA LYS A 210 -45.19 7.08 3.52
C LYS A 210 -46.65 7.42 3.85
N GLU A 211 -46.85 8.35 4.78
CA GLU A 211 -48.16 8.68 5.34
C GLU A 211 -48.80 9.88 4.61
N ASN A 212 -48.01 10.87 4.20
CA ASN A 212 -48.50 12.07 3.53
C ASN A 212 -47.38 12.74 2.72
N THR A 213 -47.63 13.10 1.46
CA THR A 213 -46.66 13.82 0.61
C THR A 213 -46.83 15.34 0.63
N ALA A 214 -47.88 15.86 1.27
CA ALA A 214 -48.20 17.30 1.26
C ALA A 214 -47.12 18.15 1.95
N PHE A 215 -46.44 17.63 2.97
CA PHE A 215 -45.41 18.41 3.68
C PHE A 215 -44.19 18.76 2.80
N LEU A 216 -43.99 18.06 1.68
CA LEU A 216 -42.83 18.29 0.80
C LEU A 216 -42.84 19.68 0.18
N THR A 217 -44.01 20.31 0.03
CA THR A 217 -44.11 21.68 -0.50
C THR A 217 -43.69 22.74 0.51
N ASP A 218 -43.54 22.37 1.79
CA ASP A 218 -43.21 23.31 2.86
C ASP A 218 -41.70 23.49 3.03
N TYR A 219 -40.88 22.65 2.37
CA TYR A 219 -39.44 22.63 2.47
C TYR A 219 -38.76 23.11 1.19
N VAL A 220 -37.84 24.08 1.34
CA VAL A 220 -37.02 24.64 0.26
C VAL A 220 -35.54 24.53 0.60
N ASN A 221 -34.69 24.37 -0.41
CA ASN A 221 -33.23 24.42 -0.26
C ASN A 221 -32.69 25.85 -0.42
N ALA A 222 -31.37 26.02 -0.32
CA ALA A 222 -30.70 27.32 -0.46
C ALA A 222 -30.86 27.97 -1.85
N SER A 223 -31.22 27.20 -2.89
CA SER A 223 -31.50 27.69 -4.24
C SER A 223 -32.99 27.95 -4.50
N ASN A 224 -33.83 27.98 -3.46
CA ASN A 224 -35.29 28.13 -3.54
C ASN A 224 -36.01 27.04 -4.35
N THR A 225 -35.41 25.86 -4.48
CA THR A 225 -36.02 24.68 -5.10
C THR A 225 -36.82 23.91 -4.06
N LEU A 226 -38.05 23.52 -4.40
CA LEU A 226 -38.93 22.78 -3.50
C LEU A 226 -38.46 21.32 -3.34
N LEU A 227 -38.64 20.75 -2.15
CA LEU A 227 -38.35 19.33 -1.92
C LEU A 227 -39.22 18.41 -2.80
N SER A 228 -40.47 18.81 -3.08
CA SER A 228 -41.36 18.08 -3.99
C SER A 228 -40.80 18.00 -5.42
N GLU A 229 -40.11 19.03 -5.89
CA GLU A 229 -39.48 19.06 -7.21
C GLU A 229 -38.24 18.16 -7.23
N VAL A 230 -37.38 18.26 -6.20
CA VAL A 230 -36.15 17.48 -6.07
C VAL A 230 -36.44 15.99 -5.98
N VAL A 231 -37.50 15.59 -5.28
CA VAL A 231 -37.91 14.19 -5.20
C VAL A 231 -38.41 13.63 -6.55
N GLN A 232 -38.93 14.50 -7.44
CA GLN A 232 -39.34 14.11 -8.79
C GLN A 232 -38.20 14.16 -9.81
N GLU A 233 -37.01 14.63 -9.43
CA GLU A 233 -35.86 14.63 -10.32
C GLU A 233 -35.43 13.19 -10.70
N LYS A 234 -34.99 13.04 -11.94
CA LYS A 234 -34.45 11.78 -12.45
C LYS A 234 -33.10 11.49 -11.82
N ILE A 235 -32.91 10.24 -11.41
CA ILE A 235 -31.63 9.79 -10.86
C ILE A 235 -30.56 9.82 -11.95
N GLN A 236 -29.53 10.62 -11.72
CA GLN A 236 -28.32 10.63 -12.55
C GLN A 236 -27.35 9.54 -12.07
N PHE A 237 -27.21 8.47 -12.84
CA PHE A 237 -26.27 7.39 -12.54
C PHE A 237 -24.83 7.82 -12.77
N LYS A 238 -23.92 7.15 -12.05
CA LYS A 238 -22.48 7.42 -12.03
C LYS A 238 -21.67 6.20 -12.45
N ALA A 239 -20.53 6.43 -13.07
CA ALA A 239 -19.61 5.37 -13.44
C ALA A 239 -19.06 4.65 -12.19
N PRO A 240 -18.86 3.32 -12.25
CA PRO A 240 -18.41 2.49 -11.12
C PRO A 240 -16.90 2.64 -10.86
N ILE A 241 -16.41 3.86 -10.64
CA ILE A 241 -14.97 4.12 -10.46
C ILE A 241 -14.38 3.35 -9.26
N PHE A 242 -15.18 3.11 -8.21
CA PHE A 242 -14.78 2.29 -7.06
C PHE A 242 -14.34 0.88 -7.48
N LEU A 243 -15.05 0.27 -8.44
CA LEU A 243 -14.79 -1.09 -8.92
C LEU A 243 -13.57 -1.12 -9.82
N ILE A 244 -13.47 -0.14 -10.72
CA ILE A 244 -12.31 0.03 -11.61
C ILE A 244 -11.05 0.21 -10.77
N GLU A 245 -11.08 1.12 -9.80
CA GLU A 245 -9.96 1.36 -8.89
C GLU A 245 -9.62 0.10 -8.07
N GLY A 246 -10.62 -0.60 -7.54
CA GLY A 246 -10.42 -1.86 -6.82
C GLY A 246 -9.73 -2.93 -7.67
N ILE A 247 -10.17 -3.12 -8.91
CA ILE A 247 -9.57 -4.07 -9.86
C ILE A 247 -8.14 -3.66 -10.22
N LEU A 248 -7.88 -2.38 -10.49
CA LEU A 248 -6.55 -1.87 -10.80
C LEU A 248 -5.59 -2.08 -9.62
N ASN A 249 -6.04 -1.82 -8.39
CA ASN A 249 -5.24 -2.04 -7.19
C ASN A 249 -4.91 -3.53 -6.98
N ILE A 250 -5.89 -4.43 -7.14
CA ILE A 250 -5.66 -5.88 -7.05
C ILE A 250 -4.71 -6.35 -8.16
N THR A 251 -4.89 -5.84 -9.39
CA THR A 251 -4.05 -6.17 -10.54
C THR A 251 -2.61 -5.74 -10.29
N LEU A 252 -2.39 -4.52 -9.81
CA LEU A 252 -1.06 -4.05 -9.43
C LEU A 252 -0.47 -4.89 -8.30
N TRP A 253 -1.26 -5.24 -7.29
CA TRP A 253 -0.81 -6.12 -6.21
C TRP A 253 -0.35 -7.48 -6.73
N LEU A 254 -1.08 -8.08 -7.68
CA LEU A 254 -0.70 -9.33 -8.34
C LEU A 254 0.62 -9.17 -9.12
N ILE A 255 0.75 -8.09 -9.89
CA ILE A 255 1.97 -7.79 -10.66
C ILE A 255 3.18 -7.64 -9.73
N LEU A 256 3.04 -6.92 -8.62
CA LEU A 256 4.15 -6.72 -7.68
C LEU A 256 4.49 -8.01 -6.92
N THR A 257 3.48 -8.72 -6.41
CA THR A 257 3.64 -9.90 -5.55
C THR A 257 4.12 -11.13 -6.32
N PHE A 258 3.59 -11.34 -7.53
CA PHE A 258 3.88 -12.52 -8.34
C PHE A 258 4.82 -12.22 -9.51
N GLY A 259 4.76 -11.04 -10.10
CA GLY A 259 5.64 -10.62 -11.19
C GLY A 259 6.97 -10.09 -10.68
N VAL A 260 7.01 -8.84 -10.21
CA VAL A 260 8.25 -8.11 -9.85
C VAL A 260 9.08 -8.92 -8.86
N LYS A 261 8.49 -9.35 -7.74
CA LYS A 261 9.17 -10.16 -6.71
C LYS A 261 9.80 -11.45 -7.24
N ASN A 262 9.27 -12.06 -8.30
CA ASN A 262 9.82 -13.28 -8.89
C ASN A 262 10.63 -13.05 -10.17
N ILE A 263 10.86 -11.79 -10.58
CA ILE A 263 11.54 -11.48 -11.84
C ILE A 263 12.95 -12.08 -11.90
N HIS A 264 13.61 -12.25 -10.74
CA HIS A 264 14.93 -12.85 -10.63
C HIS A 264 14.98 -14.27 -11.24
N LYS A 265 13.86 -15.02 -11.22
CA LYS A 265 13.77 -16.36 -11.82
C LYS A 265 13.89 -16.30 -13.33
N VAL A 266 13.34 -15.26 -13.94
CA VAL A 266 13.39 -15.01 -15.39
C VAL A 266 14.75 -14.46 -15.78
N ILE A 267 15.25 -13.47 -15.03
CA ILE A 267 16.53 -12.81 -15.32
C ILE A 267 17.71 -13.79 -15.22
N ASN A 268 17.65 -14.76 -14.29
CA ASN A 268 18.70 -15.76 -14.11
C ASN A 268 18.43 -17.08 -14.87
N TYR A 269 17.54 -17.11 -15.86
CA TYR A 269 17.16 -18.34 -16.56
C TYR A 269 18.35 -19.16 -17.10
N LYS A 270 19.43 -18.51 -17.55
CA LYS A 270 20.65 -19.21 -18.01
C LYS A 270 21.54 -19.73 -16.88
N ASN A 271 21.50 -19.08 -15.72
CA ASN A 271 22.30 -19.38 -14.54
C ASN A 271 21.37 -19.83 -13.40
N ASN A 272 20.55 -20.86 -13.63
CA ASN A 272 19.67 -21.36 -12.57
C ASN A 272 20.49 -22.05 -11.47
N PRO A 273 20.00 -22.09 -10.21
CA PRO A 273 20.73 -22.72 -9.10
C PRO A 273 21.15 -24.17 -9.36
N TRP A 274 20.29 -24.96 -10.01
CA TRP A 274 20.57 -26.37 -10.35
C TRP A 274 21.52 -26.56 -11.53
N VAL A 275 21.89 -25.47 -12.23
CA VAL A 275 22.91 -25.48 -13.28
C VAL A 275 24.26 -25.11 -12.69
N THR A 276 24.32 -24.09 -11.83
CA THR A 276 25.59 -23.64 -11.23
C THR A 276 26.07 -24.58 -10.12
N GLN A 277 25.17 -25.13 -9.30
CA GLN A 277 25.48 -26.09 -8.25
C GLN A 277 24.54 -27.30 -8.27
N PRO A 278 24.67 -28.22 -9.24
CA PRO A 278 23.71 -29.31 -9.43
C PRO A 278 23.53 -30.23 -8.21
N LYS A 279 24.63 -30.54 -7.51
CA LYS A 279 24.62 -31.41 -6.31
C LYS A 279 23.95 -30.77 -5.10
N ALA A 280 23.89 -29.45 -5.04
CA ALA A 280 23.22 -28.73 -3.96
C ALA A 280 21.71 -28.59 -4.18
N PHE A 281 21.27 -28.67 -5.42
CA PHE A 281 19.89 -28.43 -5.82
C PHE A 281 19.34 -29.56 -6.70
N PRO A 282 19.17 -30.78 -6.16
CA PRO A 282 18.52 -31.87 -6.89
C PRO A 282 17.09 -31.46 -7.24
N ILE A 283 16.76 -31.46 -8.53
CA ILE A 283 15.44 -31.07 -9.03
C ILE A 283 15.12 -31.84 -10.30
N HIS A 284 13.87 -32.25 -10.45
CA HIS A 284 13.38 -33.01 -11.61
C HIS A 284 13.73 -32.37 -12.98
N TRP A 285 13.91 -31.06 -13.03
CA TRP A 285 14.25 -30.32 -14.25
C TRP A 285 15.70 -30.46 -14.69
N ASN A 286 16.59 -30.96 -13.82
CA ASN A 286 17.97 -31.28 -14.19
C ASN A 286 18.03 -32.74 -14.65
N LYS A 287 18.50 -32.98 -15.88
CA LYS A 287 18.58 -34.35 -16.45
C LYS A 287 19.49 -35.27 -15.63
N ASN A 288 20.59 -34.75 -15.09
CA ASN A 288 21.64 -35.55 -14.45
C ASN A 288 21.47 -35.62 -12.92
N TYR A 289 20.73 -34.68 -12.32
CA TYR A 289 20.59 -34.54 -10.86
C TYR A 289 19.11 -34.36 -10.48
N LYS A 290 18.27 -35.32 -10.87
CA LYS A 290 16.82 -35.29 -10.59
C LYS A 290 16.52 -35.47 -9.10
N SER A 291 17.22 -36.42 -8.51
CA SER A 291 17.22 -36.78 -7.10
C SER A 291 18.61 -37.25 -6.72
N LEU A 292 18.94 -37.13 -5.44
CA LEU A 292 20.24 -37.54 -4.90
C LEU A 292 20.08 -38.21 -3.54
N PRO A 293 20.93 -39.21 -3.21
CA PRO A 293 21.05 -39.72 -1.85
C PRO A 293 21.46 -38.60 -0.88
N GLN A 294 20.98 -38.63 0.36
CA GLN A 294 21.27 -37.59 1.37
C GLN A 294 22.78 -37.32 1.54
N LYS A 295 23.62 -38.35 1.44
CA LYS A 295 25.07 -38.24 1.61
C LYS A 295 25.77 -37.45 0.50
N GLU A 296 25.17 -37.37 -0.68
CA GLU A 296 25.75 -36.69 -1.85
C GLU A 296 25.29 -35.24 -1.99
N ILE A 297 24.28 -34.84 -1.22
CA ILE A 297 23.73 -33.49 -1.28
C ILE A 297 24.69 -32.56 -0.56
N VAL A 298 25.16 -31.56 -1.31
CA VAL A 298 25.93 -30.47 -0.72
C VAL A 298 24.97 -29.57 0.04
N GLU A 299 25.13 -29.55 1.37
CA GLU A 299 24.36 -28.68 2.26
C GLU A 299 25.26 -27.59 2.85
N TRP A 300 24.65 -26.43 3.07
CA TRP A 300 25.23 -25.33 3.83
C TRP A 300 24.19 -24.87 4.84
N PRO A 301 24.62 -24.19 5.92
CA PRO A 301 23.70 -23.63 6.90
C PRO A 301 22.65 -22.73 6.22
N THR A 302 21.37 -22.96 6.53
CA THR A 302 20.26 -22.15 6.03
C THR A 302 19.47 -21.54 7.18
N LEU A 303 18.93 -20.33 6.96
CA LEU A 303 18.10 -19.64 7.97
C LEU A 303 16.80 -20.38 8.32
N SER A 304 16.34 -21.26 7.43
CA SER A 304 15.12 -22.03 7.61
C SER A 304 15.36 -23.47 7.20
N THR A 305 14.53 -24.37 7.71
CA THR A 305 14.60 -25.80 7.44
C THR A 305 14.21 -26.08 5.99
N ILE A 306 15.07 -26.79 5.27
CA ILE A 306 14.82 -27.18 3.88
C ILE A 306 13.93 -28.42 3.87
N LYS A 307 12.78 -28.33 3.20
CA LYS A 307 11.89 -29.48 2.99
C LYS A 307 12.20 -30.17 1.67
N TYR A 308 12.79 -31.36 1.76
CA TYR A 308 13.02 -32.25 0.62
C TYR A 308 11.84 -33.20 0.43
N LYS A 309 11.57 -33.58 -0.82
CA LYS A 309 10.65 -34.66 -1.17
C LYS A 309 11.46 -35.94 -1.34
N LYS A 310 10.97 -37.05 -0.78
CA LYS A 310 11.54 -38.38 -1.01
C LYS A 310 10.95 -38.99 -2.28
N THR A 311 11.80 -39.58 -3.12
CA THR A 311 11.38 -40.42 -4.26
C THR A 311 11.04 -41.83 -3.78
N LYS A 312 10.48 -42.67 -4.66
CA LYS A 312 10.19 -44.07 -4.36
C LYS A 312 11.44 -44.88 -3.99
N GLU A 313 12.59 -44.47 -4.50
CA GLU A 313 13.91 -45.07 -4.27
C GLU A 313 14.59 -44.54 -2.99
N GLY A 314 13.93 -43.64 -2.24
CA GLY A 314 14.45 -43.06 -1.00
C GLY A 314 15.38 -41.86 -1.19
N GLU A 315 15.65 -41.46 -2.44
CA GLU A 315 16.45 -40.27 -2.76
C GLU A 315 15.68 -38.97 -2.52
N LEU A 316 16.40 -37.86 -2.40
CA LEU A 316 15.82 -36.55 -2.13
C LEU A 316 15.80 -35.65 -3.37
N THR A 317 14.71 -34.93 -3.53
CA THR A 317 14.53 -33.91 -4.57
C THR A 317 13.86 -32.65 -4.00
N LEU A 318 14.15 -31.49 -4.58
CA LEU A 318 13.56 -30.21 -4.19
C LEU A 318 12.46 -29.79 -5.16
N SER A 319 11.41 -29.17 -4.61
CA SER A 319 10.47 -28.43 -5.44
C SER A 319 11.12 -27.15 -5.99
N LEU A 320 10.69 -26.68 -7.16
CA LEU A 320 11.17 -25.43 -7.75
C LEU A 320 11.13 -24.27 -6.74
N LYS A 321 10.03 -24.17 -5.98
CA LYS A 321 9.85 -23.17 -4.93
C LYS A 321 10.94 -23.26 -3.86
N ASN A 322 11.28 -24.47 -3.42
CA ASN A 322 12.30 -24.68 -2.39
C ASN A 322 13.72 -24.49 -2.93
N VAL A 323 13.97 -24.77 -4.21
CA VAL A 323 15.28 -24.48 -4.85
C VAL A 323 15.57 -22.98 -4.82
N TRP A 324 14.64 -22.16 -5.32
CA TRP A 324 14.81 -20.70 -5.28
C TRP A 324 14.84 -20.16 -3.85
N ARG A 325 14.10 -20.76 -2.90
CA ARG A 325 14.19 -20.42 -1.47
C ARG A 325 15.55 -20.72 -0.86
N LYS A 326 16.09 -21.92 -1.10
CA LYS A 326 17.41 -22.35 -0.63
C LYS A 326 18.52 -21.48 -1.23
N ALA A 327 18.43 -21.17 -2.53
CA ALA A 327 19.44 -20.42 -3.25
C ALA A 327 19.47 -18.92 -2.89
N PHE A 328 18.31 -18.28 -2.71
CA PHE A 328 18.22 -16.82 -2.55
C PHE A 328 17.85 -16.39 -1.13
N PHE A 329 16.80 -16.97 -0.56
CA PHE A 329 16.20 -16.47 0.67
C PHE A 329 16.91 -17.01 1.92
N TRP A 330 17.28 -18.29 1.89
CA TRP A 330 17.76 -18.97 3.09
C TRP A 330 19.28 -19.09 3.18
N LYS A 331 20.03 -18.81 2.10
CA LYS A 331 21.49 -18.88 2.05
C LYS A 331 22.12 -17.97 3.09
N THR A 332 22.86 -18.49 4.08
CA THR A 332 23.52 -17.66 5.09
C THR A 332 24.71 -16.90 4.47
N PRO A 333 24.91 -15.62 4.83
CA PRO A 333 26.11 -14.90 4.43
C PRO A 333 27.36 -15.54 5.08
N ASP A 334 28.50 -15.48 4.41
CA ASP A 334 29.78 -15.91 4.99
C ASP A 334 30.19 -14.93 6.09
N TYR A 335 29.97 -15.31 7.36
CA TYR A 335 30.13 -14.40 8.48
C TYR A 335 31.59 -13.97 8.69
N GLU A 336 32.53 -14.91 8.58
CA GLU A 336 33.95 -14.63 8.83
C GLU A 336 34.50 -13.68 7.77
N GLN A 337 34.26 -13.98 6.49
CA GLN A 337 34.71 -13.13 5.40
C GLN A 337 34.10 -11.73 5.49
N ASN A 338 32.80 -11.64 5.82
CA ASN A 338 32.15 -10.36 5.98
C ASN A 338 32.72 -9.56 7.16
N VAL A 339 32.96 -10.17 8.33
CA VAL A 339 33.55 -9.48 9.49
C VAL A 339 34.93 -8.90 9.14
N GLN A 340 35.76 -9.65 8.40
CA GLN A 340 37.05 -9.16 7.93
C GLN A 340 36.90 -7.93 7.02
N LEU A 341 35.96 -7.97 6.07
CA LEU A 341 35.68 -6.84 5.17
C LEU A 341 35.11 -5.63 5.93
N PHE A 342 34.30 -5.86 6.97
CA PHE A 342 33.78 -4.81 7.83
C PHE A 342 34.89 -4.09 8.58
N ASN A 343 35.80 -4.84 9.22
CA ASN A 343 36.93 -4.28 9.96
C ASN A 343 37.83 -3.44 9.02
N LYS A 344 38.13 -3.96 7.81
CA LYS A 344 38.86 -3.20 6.78
C LYS A 344 38.15 -1.90 6.40
N ASN A 345 36.83 -1.91 6.32
CA ASN A 345 36.05 -0.72 6.01
C ASN A 345 36.08 0.31 7.15
N GLU A 346 36.00 -0.12 8.40
CA GLU A 346 36.09 0.77 9.57
C GLU A 346 37.48 1.42 9.69
N GLU A 347 38.55 0.65 9.46
CA GLU A 347 39.92 1.18 9.38
C GLU A 347 40.06 2.21 8.25
N TRP A 348 39.53 1.88 7.07
CA TRP A 348 39.52 2.79 5.94
C TRP A 348 38.76 4.09 6.23
N LYS A 349 37.60 4.04 6.91
CA LYS A 349 36.83 5.23 7.32
C LYS A 349 37.63 6.12 8.27
N LYS A 350 38.34 5.52 9.24
CA LYS A 350 39.22 6.25 10.15
C LYS A 350 40.31 6.98 9.35
N GLN A 351 40.97 6.28 8.43
CA GLN A 351 42.00 6.88 7.59
C GLN A 351 41.44 8.00 6.69
N TYR A 352 40.29 7.79 6.06
CA TYR A 352 39.61 8.80 5.24
C TYR A 352 39.31 10.09 6.02
N ASN A 353 38.84 9.97 7.27
CA ASN A 353 38.57 11.12 8.13
C ASN A 353 39.84 11.86 8.55
N ILE A 354 40.96 11.14 8.76
CA ILE A 354 42.27 11.75 9.02
C ILE A 354 42.73 12.51 7.77
N ASP A 355 42.68 11.87 6.61
CA ASP A 355 43.10 12.44 5.33
C ASP A 355 42.28 13.68 4.96
N LYS A 356 40.98 13.67 5.23
CA LYS A 356 40.09 14.81 5.01
C LYS A 356 40.49 16.04 5.83
N LYS A 357 41.09 15.84 7.01
CA LYS A 357 41.57 16.92 7.90
C LYS A 357 43.00 17.35 7.58
N LYS A 358 43.88 16.41 7.20
CA LYS A 358 45.33 16.66 7.03
C LYS A 358 45.74 17.01 5.60
N LEU A 359 45.09 16.47 4.58
CA LEU A 359 45.49 16.68 3.18
C LEU A 359 44.96 18.00 2.62
N SER A 360 45.72 18.59 1.70
CA SER A 360 45.24 19.72 0.90
C SER A 360 44.05 19.31 0.02
N LYS A 361 43.17 20.26 -0.32
CA LYS A 361 41.99 20.00 -1.15
C LYS A 361 42.34 19.31 -2.48
N LYS A 362 43.48 19.63 -3.09
CA LYS A 362 43.94 19.02 -4.35
C LYS A 362 44.34 17.55 -4.14
N MET A 363 45.26 17.31 -3.20
CA MET A 363 45.73 15.94 -2.88
C MET A 363 44.59 15.01 -2.42
N PHE A 364 43.62 15.54 -1.67
CA PHE A 364 42.45 14.76 -1.26
C PHE A 364 41.55 14.37 -2.44
N LYS A 365 41.38 15.27 -3.42
CA LYS A 365 40.60 15.00 -4.64
C LYS A 365 41.27 13.96 -5.54
N ASP A 366 42.60 13.94 -5.57
CA ASP A 366 43.39 12.99 -6.36
C ASP A 366 43.40 11.61 -5.70
N LYS A 367 43.48 11.56 -4.36
CA LYS A 367 43.50 10.29 -3.60
C LYS A 367 42.15 9.58 -3.57
N TYR A 368 41.05 10.31 -3.50
CA TYR A 368 39.70 9.74 -3.37
C TYR A 368 38.79 10.11 -4.53
N ASN A 369 38.13 9.10 -5.12
CA ASN A 369 37.21 9.33 -6.23
C ASN A 369 35.97 10.15 -5.81
N ILE A 370 35.28 10.70 -6.81
CA ILE A 370 34.12 11.56 -6.57
C ILE A 370 32.96 10.84 -5.88
N GLN A 371 32.80 9.54 -6.13
CA GLN A 371 31.75 8.70 -5.54
C GLN A 371 31.91 8.57 -4.03
N ILE A 372 33.14 8.35 -3.57
CA ILE A 372 33.49 8.30 -2.15
C ILE A 372 33.34 9.69 -1.53
N ARG A 373 33.86 10.72 -2.19
CA ARG A 373 33.87 12.10 -1.65
C ARG A 373 32.49 12.70 -1.45
N ILE A 374 31.58 12.49 -2.40
CA ILE A 374 30.24 13.10 -2.39
C ILE A 374 29.20 12.18 -1.77
N PHE A 375 29.23 10.89 -2.12
CA PHE A 375 28.15 9.96 -1.75
C PHE A 375 28.51 9.05 -0.57
N ASN A 376 29.74 9.14 -0.02
CA ASN A 376 30.24 8.28 1.05
C ASN A 376 30.01 6.78 0.77
N ILE A 377 30.24 6.37 -0.47
CA ILE A 377 30.11 4.96 -0.87
C ILE A 377 31.19 4.13 -0.19
N ASN A 378 30.81 2.97 0.37
CA ASN A 378 31.72 2.02 0.97
C ASN A 378 32.62 1.39 -0.13
N PRO A 379 33.95 1.51 -0.06
CA PRO A 379 34.86 0.97 -1.08
C PRO A 379 34.82 -0.55 -1.16
N TYR A 380 34.58 -1.24 -0.04
CA TYR A 380 34.51 -2.70 0.05
C TYR A 380 33.10 -3.25 -0.25
N SER A 381 32.12 -2.39 -0.59
CA SER A 381 30.73 -2.82 -0.85
C SER A 381 30.61 -3.88 -1.94
N LYS A 382 31.45 -3.82 -2.98
CA LYS A 382 31.47 -4.82 -4.06
C LYS A 382 31.95 -6.18 -3.55
N GLU A 383 32.97 -6.21 -2.70
CA GLU A 383 33.52 -7.43 -2.11
C GLU A 383 32.49 -8.07 -1.16
N ILE A 384 31.83 -7.26 -0.33
CA ILE A 384 30.74 -7.72 0.56
C ILE A 384 29.58 -8.28 -0.28
N THR A 385 29.25 -7.65 -1.41
CA THR A 385 28.21 -8.16 -2.31
C THR A 385 28.62 -9.50 -2.94
N LYS A 386 29.88 -9.65 -3.33
CA LYS A 386 30.42 -10.88 -3.90
C LYS A 386 30.47 -12.01 -2.87
N ALA A 387 30.87 -11.72 -1.63
CA ALA A 387 30.87 -12.68 -0.52
C ALA A 387 29.45 -13.22 -0.24
N ASN A 388 28.45 -12.33 -0.30
CA ASN A 388 27.05 -12.70 -0.06
C ASN A 388 26.33 -13.33 -1.27
N ASN A 389 26.86 -13.13 -2.48
CA ASN A 389 26.33 -13.67 -3.72
C ASN A 389 27.46 -14.19 -4.63
N PRO A 390 28.13 -15.30 -4.25
CA PRO A 390 29.29 -15.82 -4.98
C PRO A 390 28.93 -16.28 -6.40
N GLU A 391 27.69 -16.72 -6.60
CA GLU A 391 27.13 -17.16 -7.88
C GLU A 391 26.72 -15.97 -8.79
N ASN A 392 26.84 -14.74 -8.29
CA ASN A 392 26.54 -13.50 -9.00
C ASN A 392 25.13 -13.47 -9.64
N PHE A 393 24.13 -13.98 -8.93
CA PHE A 393 22.75 -13.90 -9.40
C PHE A 393 22.27 -12.45 -9.47
N LYS A 394 21.50 -12.11 -10.51
CA LYS A 394 20.83 -10.82 -10.62
C LYS A 394 19.59 -10.80 -9.75
N VAL A 395 19.49 -9.80 -8.88
CA VAL A 395 18.49 -9.81 -7.81
C VAL A 395 17.86 -8.44 -7.55
N ILE A 396 16.60 -8.45 -7.11
CA ILE A 396 15.89 -7.25 -6.66
C ILE A 396 16.29 -6.93 -5.23
N MET A 397 16.67 -5.68 -4.97
CA MET A 397 17.02 -5.23 -3.63
C MET A 397 15.80 -4.82 -2.82
N SER A 398 15.90 -4.89 -1.49
CA SER A 398 14.87 -4.38 -0.59
C SER A 398 14.61 -2.90 -0.82
N GLY A 399 13.35 -2.50 -0.87
CA GLY A 399 12.88 -1.13 -1.09
C GLY A 399 12.49 -0.86 -2.55
N VAL A 400 12.86 -1.75 -3.48
CA VAL A 400 12.44 -1.65 -4.88
C VAL A 400 10.94 -1.90 -5.01
N LEU A 401 10.37 -2.86 -4.27
CA LEU A 401 8.93 -3.14 -4.33
C LEU A 401 8.12 -1.94 -3.82
N THR A 402 8.59 -1.26 -2.77
CA THR A 402 7.99 0.00 -2.31
C THR A 402 8.03 1.06 -3.40
N GLY A 403 9.16 1.24 -4.08
CA GLY A 403 9.26 2.17 -5.21
C GLY A 403 8.34 1.80 -6.38
N CYS A 404 8.23 0.51 -6.72
CA CYS A 404 7.32 0.00 -7.73
C CYS A 404 5.85 0.21 -7.36
N TYR A 405 5.48 0.10 -6.08
CA TYR A 405 4.16 0.46 -5.60
C TYR A 405 3.88 1.95 -5.82
N ILE A 406 4.79 2.84 -5.37
CA ILE A 406 4.60 4.30 -5.48
C ILE A 406 4.41 4.69 -6.96
N PHE A 407 5.27 4.15 -7.83
CA PHE A 407 5.17 4.36 -9.27
C PHE A 407 3.88 3.78 -9.86
N GLY A 408 3.58 2.51 -9.61
CA GLY A 408 2.41 1.84 -10.19
C GLY A 408 1.09 2.44 -9.72
N TYR A 409 0.98 2.77 -8.42
CA TYR A 409 -0.18 3.42 -7.86
C TYR A 409 -0.33 4.86 -8.38
N GLY A 410 0.78 5.59 -8.55
CA GLY A 410 0.78 6.89 -9.21
C GLY A 410 0.23 6.82 -10.64
N LEU A 411 0.57 5.77 -11.40
CA LEU A 411 0.03 5.56 -12.75
C LEU A 411 -1.48 5.30 -12.71
N ILE A 412 -1.93 4.43 -11.80
CA ILE A 412 -3.37 4.19 -11.58
C ILE A 412 -4.07 5.51 -11.27
N ARG A 413 -3.49 6.33 -10.38
CA ARG A 413 -4.06 7.63 -10.01
C ARG A 413 -4.16 8.57 -11.20
N ILE A 414 -3.11 8.73 -12.00
CA ILE A 414 -3.17 9.58 -13.21
C ILE A 414 -4.32 9.15 -14.13
N VAL A 415 -4.47 7.85 -14.37
CA VAL A 415 -5.56 7.34 -15.23
C VAL A 415 -6.93 7.64 -14.61
N LEU A 416 -7.11 7.39 -13.32
CA LEU A 416 -8.39 7.62 -12.63
C LEU A 416 -8.73 9.10 -12.42
N GLU A 417 -7.73 9.97 -12.28
CA GLU A 417 -7.97 11.40 -12.06
C GLU A 417 -8.55 12.09 -13.31
N THR A 418 -8.25 11.58 -14.51
CA THR A 418 -8.92 12.04 -15.75
C THR A 418 -10.43 11.84 -15.75
N SER A 419 -10.91 10.95 -14.87
CA SER A 419 -12.29 10.52 -14.75
C SER A 419 -13.01 11.11 -13.54
N ARG A 420 -12.32 11.93 -12.75
CA ARG A 420 -12.83 12.53 -11.51
C ARG A 420 -13.26 13.96 -11.71
N ARG A 421 -14.11 14.43 -10.80
CA ARG A 421 -14.55 15.84 -10.78
C ARG A 421 -13.44 16.71 -10.20
N PRO A 422 -13.27 17.97 -10.65
CA PRO A 422 -12.24 18.85 -10.11
C PRO A 422 -12.32 19.08 -8.59
N THR A 423 -13.51 19.00 -8.01
CA THR A 423 -13.74 19.12 -6.57
C THR A 423 -13.16 17.93 -5.78
N GLU A 424 -13.01 16.78 -6.42
CA GLU A 424 -12.58 15.51 -5.81
C GLU A 424 -11.06 15.25 -5.96
N TYR A 425 -10.33 16.17 -6.62
CA TYR A 425 -8.88 16.11 -6.77
C TYR A 425 -8.14 16.21 -5.42
N ILE A 426 -6.88 15.77 -5.39
CA ILE A 426 -5.97 15.90 -4.22
C ILE A 426 -5.89 17.38 -3.83
N ILE A 427 -5.78 18.25 -4.83
CA ILE A 427 -5.90 19.69 -4.69
C ILE A 427 -7.22 20.10 -5.35
N SER A 428 -8.26 20.22 -4.53
CA SER A 428 -9.61 20.56 -4.98
C SER A 428 -9.59 21.80 -5.88
N ASN A 429 -10.25 21.68 -7.03
CA ASN A 429 -10.42 22.72 -8.06
C ASN A 429 -9.13 23.19 -8.75
N HIS A 430 -7.99 22.49 -8.57
CA HIS A 430 -6.72 22.83 -9.21
C HIS A 430 -6.14 21.66 -10.03
N PRO A 431 -6.68 21.38 -11.24
CA PRO A 431 -6.24 20.24 -12.08
C PRO A 431 -4.74 20.22 -12.36
N ILE A 432 -4.17 21.36 -12.73
CA ILE A 432 -2.75 21.44 -13.11
C ILE A 432 -1.86 21.08 -11.91
N ALA A 433 -2.19 21.61 -10.73
CA ALA A 433 -1.43 21.33 -9.51
C ALA A 433 -1.54 19.85 -9.11
N ASP A 434 -2.73 19.27 -9.28
CA ASP A 434 -2.96 17.85 -9.02
C ASP A 434 -2.07 16.94 -9.91
N PHE A 435 -2.09 17.15 -11.23
CA PHE A 435 -1.26 16.37 -12.15
C PHE A 435 0.25 16.59 -11.95
N ILE A 436 0.68 17.78 -11.50
CA ILE A 436 2.06 18.05 -11.09
C ILE A 436 2.43 17.20 -9.86
N VAL A 437 1.56 17.15 -8.85
CA VAL A 437 1.78 16.33 -7.64
C VAL A 437 1.83 14.84 -8.01
N LEU A 438 0.92 14.36 -8.86
CA LEU A 438 0.93 12.97 -9.33
C LEU A 438 2.22 12.64 -10.11
N SER A 439 2.69 13.56 -10.97
CA SER A 439 3.96 13.41 -11.69
C SER A 439 5.16 13.38 -10.73
N LEU A 440 5.15 14.19 -9.68
CA LEU A 440 6.17 14.17 -8.64
C LEU A 440 6.17 12.82 -7.90
N ILE A 441 5.00 12.26 -7.59
CA ILE A 441 4.89 10.93 -6.96
C ILE A 441 5.52 9.84 -7.85
N LEU A 442 5.27 9.88 -9.16
CA LEU A 442 5.89 8.94 -10.11
C LEU A 442 7.42 9.05 -10.13
N THR A 443 7.95 10.27 -10.20
CA THR A 443 9.40 10.50 -10.21
C THR A 443 10.05 10.07 -8.90
N ILE A 444 9.39 10.30 -7.75
CA ILE A 444 9.83 9.77 -6.45
C ILE A 444 9.85 8.25 -6.46
N GLY A 445 8.84 7.59 -7.03
CA GLY A 445 8.81 6.13 -7.19
C GLY A 445 10.03 5.60 -7.96
N ILE A 446 10.33 6.19 -9.13
CA ILE A 446 11.52 5.84 -9.94
C ILE A 446 12.81 6.09 -9.15
N PHE A 447 12.90 7.23 -8.46
CA PHE A 447 14.05 7.59 -7.65
C PHE A 447 14.31 6.56 -6.53
N ILE A 448 13.26 6.13 -5.83
CA ILE A 448 13.33 5.10 -4.79
C ILE A 448 13.80 3.76 -5.38
N ILE A 449 13.28 3.36 -6.55
CA ILE A 449 13.74 2.15 -7.26
C ILE A 449 15.24 2.24 -7.54
N CYS A 450 15.69 3.32 -8.15
CA CYS A 450 17.09 3.51 -8.54
C CYS A 450 18.02 3.56 -7.33
N ILE A 451 17.65 4.29 -6.27
CA ILE A 451 18.42 4.36 -5.04
C ILE A 451 18.53 2.98 -4.39
N ASN A 452 17.41 2.29 -4.20
CA ASN A 452 17.41 1.03 -3.48
C ASN A 452 18.09 -0.09 -4.29
N GLN A 453 17.99 -0.07 -5.62
CA GLN A 453 18.66 -1.08 -6.45
C GLN A 453 20.17 -0.84 -6.57
N PHE A 454 20.64 0.41 -6.67
CA PHE A 454 22.03 0.69 -7.08
C PHE A 454 22.89 1.41 -6.04
N ILE A 455 22.29 2.22 -5.15
CA ILE A 455 23.01 3.13 -4.25
C ILE A 455 22.97 2.64 -2.81
N SER A 456 21.77 2.38 -2.27
CA SER A 456 21.53 1.90 -0.91
C SER A 456 22.42 0.70 -0.57
N PRO A 457 22.56 -0.32 -1.45
CA PRO A 457 23.40 -1.47 -1.18
C PRO A 457 24.91 -1.21 -1.17
N LYS A 458 25.33 -0.05 -1.68
CA LYS A 458 26.74 0.36 -1.68
C LYS A 458 27.06 1.33 -0.56
N LYS A 459 26.07 2.05 -0.04
CA LYS A 459 26.24 3.11 0.94
C LYS A 459 25.96 2.64 2.37
N TRP A 460 24.86 1.92 2.57
CA TRP A 460 24.35 1.58 3.89
C TRP A 460 24.42 0.07 4.20
N ARG A 461 25.15 -0.71 3.38
CA ARG A 461 25.44 -2.13 3.61
C ARG A 461 26.33 -2.31 4.81
N GLU A 462 25.81 -2.98 5.83
CA GLU A 462 26.54 -3.44 6.99
C GLU A 462 26.47 -4.96 7.11
N VAL A 463 27.51 -5.53 7.70
CA VAL A 463 27.69 -6.98 7.81
C VAL A 463 26.71 -7.58 8.81
N GLY A 464 26.09 -8.70 8.42
CA GLY A 464 25.12 -9.39 9.26
C GLY A 464 23.72 -8.76 9.25
N TRP A 465 23.48 -7.78 8.37
CA TRP A 465 22.14 -7.25 8.13
C TRP A 465 21.38 -8.08 7.08
N LEU A 466 20.12 -8.37 7.34
CA LEU A 466 19.23 -9.13 6.45
C LEU A 466 18.96 -8.41 5.11
N TYR A 467 19.32 -7.13 5.02
CA TYR A 467 19.42 -6.37 3.77
C TYR A 467 20.41 -7.00 2.76
N GLU A 468 21.34 -7.85 3.23
CA GLU A 468 22.33 -8.48 2.37
C GLU A 468 21.74 -9.50 1.39
N LYS A 469 20.50 -9.93 1.63
CA LYS A 469 19.79 -10.86 0.76
C LYS A 469 18.69 -10.10 0.05
N SER A 470 18.77 -10.12 -1.27
CA SER A 470 17.66 -9.73 -2.12
C SER A 470 16.41 -10.51 -1.79
N TYR A 471 15.30 -9.79 -1.76
CA TYR A 471 13.98 -10.32 -1.45
C TYR A 471 13.23 -10.72 -2.73
#